data_AF-A0A441VX78-F1
#
_entry.id   AF-A0A441VX78-F1
#
_cell.length_a   1.000
_cell.length_b   1.000
_cell.length_c   1.000
_cell.angle_alpha   90.00
_cell.angle_beta   90.00
_cell.angle_gamma   90.00
#
_symmetry.space_group_name_H-M   'P 1'
#
loop_
_entity.id
_entity.type
_entity.pdbx_description
1 polymer ?
#
loop_
_entity_poly.entity_id
_entity_poly.type
_entity_poly.pdbx_seq_one_letter_code
_entity_poly.pdbx_strand_id
1 'polypeptide(L)'
;MQYPLLTGAHLGKADEAATQVRTAESEGRSDYDAPPSWFVLLEACTVDALKAPVQALLQHPAVAKPQVGRYLLEYTRLKTDAAAG
;
A
#
# COMPACT_ATOMS: atom_id res chain seq x y z
N MET A 1 -0.15 -8.62 -27.70
CA MET A 1 -0.84 -7.51 -26.98
C MET A 1 -0.09 -7.27 -25.69
N GLN A 2 0.26 -6.02 -25.39
CA GLN A 2 0.86 -5.65 -24.11
C GLN A 2 -0.27 -5.29 -23.15
N TYR A 3 -0.44 -6.08 -22.09
CA TYR A 3 -1.47 -5.81 -21.08
C TYR A 3 -1.03 -4.65 -20.18
N PRO A 4 -1.97 -3.81 -19.69
CA PRO A 4 -1.64 -2.80 -18.69
C PRO A 4 -1.10 -3.48 -17.44
N LEU A 5 0.11 -3.11 -17.02
CA LEU A 5 0.77 -3.69 -15.85
C LEU A 5 0.37 -3.00 -14.54
N LEU A 6 -0.31 -1.86 -14.61
CA LEU A 6 -0.97 -1.22 -13.47
C LEU A 6 -2.37 -1.83 -13.32
N THR A 7 -2.64 -2.40 -12.15
CA THR A 7 -3.89 -3.14 -11.87
C THR A 7 -4.87 -2.32 -11.03
N GLY A 8 -4.41 -1.27 -10.35
CA GLY A 8 -5.25 -0.44 -9.49
C GLY A 8 -4.62 0.89 -9.11
N ALA A 9 -5.47 1.90 -8.89
CA ALA A 9 -5.11 3.20 -8.35
C ALA A 9 -6.26 3.73 -7.49
N HIS A 10 -5.98 3.95 -6.20
CA HIS A 10 -7.00 4.31 -5.21
C HIS A 10 -6.57 5.56 -4.45
N LEU A 11 -7.47 6.52 -4.31
CA LEU A 11 -7.29 7.70 -3.45
C LEU A 11 -8.12 7.50 -2.19
N GLY A 12 -7.43 7.33 -1.06
CA GLY A 12 -8.05 7.14 0.25
C GLY A 12 -7.87 8.35 1.14
N LYS A 13 -8.89 8.65 1.94
CA LYS A 13 -8.77 9.51 3.11
C LYS A 13 -8.57 8.61 4.32
N ALA A 14 -7.57 8.89 5.14
CA ALA A 14 -7.42 8.21 6.41
C ALA A 14 -8.60 8.58 7.31
N ASP A 15 -9.22 7.56 7.90
CA ASP A 15 -10.19 7.77 8.96
C ASP A 15 -9.43 7.97 10.28
N GLU A 16 -9.53 9.18 10.84
CA GLU A 16 -8.91 9.54 12.12
C GLU A 16 -9.42 8.65 13.27
N ALA A 17 -10.65 8.11 13.19
CA ALA A 17 -11.20 7.21 14.19
C ALA A 17 -10.63 5.79 14.09
N ALA A 18 -10.31 5.32 12.88
CA ALA A 18 -9.77 3.97 12.64
C ALA A 18 -8.24 3.90 12.75
N THR A 19 -7.52 4.96 12.42
CA THR A 19 -6.05 5.00 12.42
C THR A 19 -5.41 5.05 13.81
N GLN A 20 -6.19 5.30 14.86
CA GLN A 20 -5.75 5.24 16.26
C GLN A 20 -5.90 3.84 16.88
N VAL A 21 -6.49 2.87 16.14
CA VAL A 21 -6.65 1.50 16.62
C VAL A 21 -5.30 0.79 16.55
N ARG A 22 -4.72 0.52 17.71
CA ARG A 22 -3.51 -0.30 17.82
C ARG A 22 -3.82 -1.71 17.30
N THR A 23 -3.18 -2.09 16.21
CA THR A 23 -3.18 -3.47 15.73
C THR A 23 -2.00 -4.24 16.32
N ALA A 24 -1.97 -5.57 16.18
CA ALA A 24 -0.86 -6.40 16.65
C ALA A 24 0.48 -5.99 16.00
N GLU A 25 0.44 -5.41 14.80
CA GLU A 25 1.58 -4.85 14.06
C GLU A 25 2.05 -3.49 14.61
N SER A 26 1.30 -2.90 15.54
CA SER A 26 1.57 -1.60 16.18
C SER A 26 2.06 -1.71 17.63
N GLU A 27 2.13 -2.93 18.19
CA GLU A 27 2.68 -3.14 19.52
C GLU A 27 4.21 -3.00 19.51
N GLY A 28 4.72 -2.00 20.24
CA GLY A 28 6.15 -1.86 20.53
C GLY A 28 6.89 -0.75 19.80
N ARG A 29 6.22 0.03 18.95
CA ARG A 29 6.80 1.23 18.32
C ARG A 29 6.16 2.49 18.88
N SER A 30 7.00 3.41 19.35
CA SER A 30 6.60 4.72 19.89
C SER A 30 6.97 5.89 18.96
N ASP A 31 7.47 5.58 17.77
CA ASP A 31 8.06 6.51 16.80
C ASP A 31 7.18 6.72 15.56
N TYR A 32 5.85 6.71 15.74
CA TYR A 32 4.95 6.93 14.62
C TYR A 32 4.76 8.42 14.36
N ASP A 33 5.20 8.89 13.19
CA ASP A 33 4.67 10.12 12.62
C ASP A 33 3.13 9.99 12.51
N ALA A 34 2.43 11.11 12.67
CA ALA A 34 0.97 11.13 12.51
C ALA A 34 0.59 10.54 11.14
N PRO A 35 -0.39 9.63 11.07
CA PRO A 35 -0.78 9.00 9.83
C PRO A 35 -1.23 10.07 8.82
N PRO A 36 -0.87 9.94 7.53
CA PRO A 36 -1.24 10.94 6.54
C PRO A 36 -2.76 10.98 6.38
N SER A 37 -3.35 12.18 6.34
CA SER A 37 -4.80 12.35 6.15
C SER A 37 -5.31 11.82 4.81
N TRP A 38 -4.42 11.68 3.83
CA TRP A 38 -4.69 11.19 2.47
C TRP A 38 -3.58 10.27 2.02
N PHE A 39 -3.94 9.21 1.29
CA PHE A 39 -2.97 8.29 0.70
C PHE A 39 -3.41 7.88 -0.71
N VAL A 40 -2.44 7.55 -1.54
CA VAL A 40 -2.66 6.93 -2.85
C VAL A 40 -2.07 5.54 -2.83
N LEU A 41 -2.89 4.53 -3.13
CA LEU A 41 -2.45 3.14 -3.30
C LEU A 41 -2.39 2.83 -4.79
N LEU A 42 -1.21 2.41 -5.27
CA LEU A 42 -1.00 1.94 -6.64
C LEU A 42 -0.67 0.45 -6.62
N GLU A 43 -1.35 -0.32 -7.46
CA GLU A 43 -1.16 -1.76 -7.59
C GLU A 43 -0.67 -2.09 -8.99
N ALA A 44 0.30 -2.99 -9.09
CA ALA A 44 0.85 -3.41 -10.37
C ALA A 44 1.36 -4.84 -10.32
N CYS A 45 1.42 -5.49 -11.49
CA CYS A 45 1.96 -6.84 -11.64
C CYS A 45 3.49 -6.90 -11.44
N THR A 46 4.19 -5.78 -11.60
CA THR A 46 5.64 -5.68 -11.39
C THR A 46 6.00 -4.36 -10.71
N VAL A 47 7.13 -4.35 -10.00
CA VAL A 47 7.65 -3.13 -9.35
C VAL A 47 8.02 -2.07 -10.39
N ASP A 48 8.53 -2.49 -11.56
CA ASP A 48 8.92 -1.57 -12.63
C ASP A 48 7.73 -0.79 -13.20
N ALA A 49 6.56 -1.41 -13.27
CA ALA A 49 5.34 -0.76 -13.75
C ALA A 49 4.88 0.38 -12.81
N LEU A 50 5.32 0.40 -11.55
CA LEU A 50 5.01 1.48 -10.61
C LEU A 50 5.89 2.72 -10.79
N LYS A 51 7.03 2.63 -11.49
CA LYS A 51 8.02 3.72 -11.55
C LYS A 51 7.44 5.02 -12.11
N ALA A 52 6.86 4.97 -13.32
CA ALA A 52 6.31 6.15 -13.97
C ALA A 52 5.08 6.74 -13.24
N PRO A 53 4.09 5.93 -12.81
CA PRO A 53 2.96 6.42 -12.02
C PRO A 53 3.37 7.08 -10.70
N VAL A 54 4.31 6.47 -9.96
CA VAL A 54 4.82 7.06 -8.72
C VAL A 54 5.51 8.39 -9.00
N GLN A 55 6.35 8.46 -10.04
CA GLN A 55 7.01 9.71 -10.42
C GLN A 55 6.00 10.80 -10.80
N ALA A 56 4.95 10.45 -11.55
CA ALA A 56 3.90 11.39 -11.93
C ALA A 56 3.16 11.97 -10.70
N LEU A 57 2.87 11.13 -9.69
CA LEU A 57 2.26 11.59 -8.44
C LEU A 57 3.21 12.50 -7.66
N LEU A 58 4.49 12.14 -7.53
CA LEU A 58 5.48 12.93 -6.79
C LEU A 58 5.74 14.32 -7.42
N GLN A 59 5.49 14.46 -8.72
CA GLN A 59 5.61 15.74 -9.44
C GLN A 59 4.31 16.55 -9.41
N HIS A 60 3.20 15.98 -8.93
CA HIS A 60 1.91 16.66 -8.94
C HIS A 60 1.86 17.76 -7.85
N PRO A 61 1.44 19.00 -8.17
CA PRO A 61 1.46 20.12 -7.21
C PRO A 61 0.66 19.90 -5.92
N ALA A 62 -0.37 19.04 -5.96
CA ALA A 62 -1.17 18.69 -4.78
C ALA A 62 -0.45 17.74 -3.80
N VAL A 63 0.68 17.15 -4.19
CA VAL A 63 1.45 16.23 -3.35
C VAL A 63 2.54 17.02 -2.64
N ALA A 64 2.38 17.21 -1.33
CA ALA A 64 3.34 17.90 -0.48
C ALA A 64 3.89 16.94 0.58
N LYS A 65 5.21 16.97 0.80
CA LYS A 65 5.92 16.12 1.79
C LYS A 65 5.53 14.63 1.70
N PRO A 66 5.62 14.00 0.51
CA PRO A 66 5.17 12.63 0.33
C PRO A 66 6.01 11.64 1.14
N GLN A 67 5.33 10.66 1.75
CA GLN A 67 5.93 9.44 2.26
C GLN A 67 5.57 8.30 1.30
N VAL A 68 6.55 7.51 0.88
CA VAL A 68 6.34 6.43 -0.10
C VAL A 68 6.78 5.10 0.49
N GLY A 69 5.81 4.22 0.74
CA GLY A 69 6.02 2.82 1.06
C GLY A 69 5.87 1.92 -0.18
N ARG A 70 6.53 0.77 -0.17
CA ARG A 70 6.30 -0.30 -1.16
C ARG A 70 6.02 -1.59 -0.42
N TYR A 71 4.96 -2.27 -0.84
CA TYR A 71 4.54 -3.55 -0.31
C TYR A 71 4.52 -4.57 -1.44
N LEU A 72 5.08 -5.74 -1.21
CA LEU A 72 4.97 -6.87 -2.11
C LEU A 72 3.90 -7.81 -1.54
N LEU A 73 2.79 -7.98 -2.26
CA LEU A 73 1.81 -8.99 -1.92
C LEU A 73 2.31 -10.35 -2.41
N GLU A 74 2.98 -11.09 -1.54
CA GLU A 74 3.34 -12.48 -1.81
C GLU A 74 2.14 -13.39 -1.48
N TYR A 75 1.44 -13.86 -2.50
CA TYR A 75 0.41 -14.88 -2.31
C TYR A 75 1.07 -16.21 -1.95
N THR A 76 1.21 -16.48 -0.65
CA THR A 76 1.55 -17.82 -0.18
C THR A 76 0.27 -18.64 -0.14
N ARG A 77 0.11 -19.55 -1.10
CA ARG A 77 -0.95 -20.56 -1.02
C ARG A 77 -0.62 -21.50 0.14
N LEU A 78 -1.27 -21.33 1.28
CA LEU A 78 -1.31 -22.38 2.30
C LEU A 78 -2.08 -23.56 1.71
N LYS A 79 -1.38 -24.48 1.04
CA LYS A 79 -1.91 -25.83 0.89
C LYS A 79 -1.88 -26.45 2.28
N THR A 80 -3.02 -26.49 2.96
CA THR A 80 -3.25 -27.53 3.96
C THR A 80 -3.47 -28.85 3.22
N ASP A 81 -2.38 -29.52 2.87
CA ASP A 81 -2.41 -30.98 2.68
C ASP A 81 -2.30 -31.60 4.08
N ALA A 82 -3.43 -31.97 4.70
CA ALA A 82 -3.60 -33.16 5.56
C ALA A 82 -4.93 -33.17 6.35
N ALA A 83 -5.70 -34.24 6.10
CA ALA A 83 -6.69 -34.88 6.97
C ALA A 83 -7.97 -34.11 7.38
N ALA A 84 -9.03 -34.30 6.59
CA ALA A 84 -10.33 -34.60 7.19
C ALA A 84 -10.45 -36.13 7.23
N GLY A 85 -10.43 -36.68 8.45
CA GLY A 85 -10.73 -38.09 8.71
C GLY A 85 -12.19 -38.41 8.60
#